data_AF-A0A447TMS2-F1
#
_entry.id   AF-A0A447TMS2-F1
#
_cell.length_a   1.000
_cell.length_b   1.000
_cell.length_c   1.000
_cell.angle_alpha   90.00
_cell.angle_beta   90.00
_cell.angle_gamma   90.00
#
_symmetry.space_group_name_H-M   'P 1'
#
loop_
_entity.id
_entity.type
_entity.pdbx_description
1 polymer ?
#
loop_
_entity_poly.entity_id
_entity_poly.type
_entity_poly.pdbx_seq_one_letter_code
_entity_poly.pdbx_strand_id
1 'polypeptide(L)' 'MTETIVGIIGDRPGDKRRWPSIGRVGFSYEAEIRDDQNRPLPAGEIGEICIKGIPGKTIFKEYYMQPEATAKSAGT' A
#
# COMPACT_ATOMS: atom_id res chain seq x y z
N MET A 1 7.04 -5.48 -2.46
CA MET A 1 7.15 -4.01 -2.66
C MET A 1 8.00 -3.48 -1.52
N THR A 2 9.21 -3.01 -1.82
CA THR A 2 10.17 -2.42 -0.86
C THR A 2 9.92 -0.93 -0.64
N GLU A 3 9.12 -0.34 -1.51
CA GLU A 3 8.69 1.05 -1.55
C GLU A 3 7.68 1.35 -0.42
N THR A 4 6.93 0.33 -0.02
CA THR A 4 6.07 0.31 1.16
C THR A 4 6.88 -0.25 2.33
N ILE A 5 6.98 0.49 3.44
CA ILE A 5 7.65 0.02 4.67
C ILE A 5 7.13 -1.38 5.07
N VAL A 6 7.98 -2.22 5.64
CA VAL A 6 7.64 -3.61 5.98
C VAL A 6 6.42 -3.69 6.91
N GLY A 7 5.47 -4.57 6.56
CA GLY A 7 4.35 -4.93 7.44
C GLY A 7 3.14 -3.98 7.41
N ILE A 8 2.93 -3.23 6.32
CA ILE A 8 1.80 -2.30 6.21
C ILE A 8 0.43 -3.01 6.18
N ILE A 9 0.35 -4.22 5.64
CA ILE A 9 -0.87 -5.04 5.73
C ILE A 9 -0.50 -6.37 6.38
N GLY A 10 -1.17 -6.66 7.48
CA GLY A 10 -0.89 -7.83 8.29
C GLY A 10 -2.00 -8.09 9.30
N ASP A 11 -2.06 -9.32 9.79
CA ASP A 11 -2.86 -9.64 10.97
C ASP A 11 -2.11 -9.17 12.22
N ARG A 12 -2.81 -8.54 13.17
CA ARG A 12 -2.19 -8.11 14.43
C ARG A 12 -1.93 -9.34 15.32
N PRO A 13 -0.97 -9.29 16.25
CA PRO A 13 -0.80 -10.34 17.25
C PRO A 13 -2.13 -10.60 17.98
N GLY A 14 -2.60 -11.86 17.94
CA GLY A 14 -3.86 -12.27 18.55
C GLY A 14 -5.08 -12.25 17.62
N ASP A 15 -4.99 -11.63 16.43
CA ASP A 15 -6.08 -11.68 15.46
C ASP A 15 -6.23 -13.09 14.85
N LYS A 16 -7.48 -13.50 14.60
CA LYS A 16 -7.76 -14.74 13.87
C LYS A 16 -7.30 -14.59 12.43
N ARG A 17 -6.27 -15.35 12.06
CA ARG A 17 -5.77 -15.44 10.69
C ARG A 17 -6.83 -16.01 9.75
N ARG A 18 -6.99 -15.39 8.58
CA ARG A 18 -7.96 -15.78 7.55
C ARG A 18 -7.26 -16.12 6.25
N TRP A 19 -6.48 -17.21 6.22
CA TRP A 19 -5.82 -17.68 5.00
C TRP A 19 -6.83 -17.81 3.84
N PRO A 20 -6.55 -17.31 2.63
CA PRO A 20 -5.29 -16.75 2.12
C PRO A 20 -5.14 -15.21 2.22
N SER A 21 -5.90 -14.54 3.08
CA SER A 21 -5.79 -13.08 3.29
C SER A 21 -4.41 -12.68 3.83
N ILE A 22 -3.92 -11.52 3.38
CA ILE A 22 -2.70 -10.87 3.88
C ILE A 22 -2.94 -10.00 5.13
N GLY A 23 -4.19 -9.84 5.57
CA GLY A 23 -4.55 -9.18 6.83
C GLY A 23 -5.22 -7.81 6.66
N ARG A 24 -4.94 -6.88 7.58
CA ARG A 24 -5.54 -5.53 7.62
C ARG A 24 -4.49 -4.44 7.57
N VAL A 25 -4.92 -3.26 7.13
CA VAL A 25 -4.07 -2.06 7.09
C VAL A 25 -3.57 -1.71 8.49
N GLY A 26 -2.27 -1.50 8.59
CA GLY A 26 -1.57 -1.08 9.79
C GLY A 26 -1.97 0.32 10.24
N PHE A 27 -1.61 0.66 11.47
CA PHE A 27 -1.90 1.99 12.00
C PHE A 27 -1.17 3.07 11.20
N SER A 28 -1.83 4.20 10.97
CA SER A 28 -1.30 5.37 10.23
C SER A 28 -1.13 5.19 8.72
N TYR A 29 -1.72 4.13 8.14
CA TYR A 29 -1.76 3.89 6.70
C TYR A 29 -3.19 3.90 6.18
N GLU A 30 -3.33 4.29 4.92
CA GLU A 30 -4.56 4.12 4.14
C GLU A 30 -4.26 3.14 3.00
N ALA A 31 -5.20 2.25 2.70
CA ALA A 31 -5.12 1.38 1.54
C ALA A 31 -6.47 1.32 0.83
N GLU A 32 -6.43 1.35 -0.50
CA GLU A 32 -7.61 1.26 -1.36
C GLU A 32 -7.34 0.25 -2.48
N ILE A 33 -8.41 -0.35 -2.99
CA ILE A 33 -8.37 -1.08 -4.26
C ILE A 33 -8.84 -0.12 -5.34
N ARG A 34 -8.08 0.03 -6.43
CA ARG A 34 -8.41 0.95 -7.52
C ARG A 34 -8.46 0.24 -8.87
N ASP A 35 -9.24 0.81 -9.79
CA ASP A 35 -9.27 0.40 -11.19
C ASP A 35 -8.15 1.06 -12.01
N ASP A 36 -8.05 0.70 -13.29
CA ASP A 36 -7.07 1.27 -14.24
C ASP A 36 -7.23 2.78 -14.47
N GLN A 37 -8.34 3.37 -14.00
CA GLN A 37 -8.67 4.79 -14.10
C GLN A 37 -8.41 5.51 -12.76
N ASN A 38 -7.70 4.86 -11.82
CA ASN A 38 -7.34 5.35 -10.50
C ASN A 38 -8.55 5.68 -9.61
N ARG A 39 -9.70 5.02 -9.82
CA ARG A 39 -10.91 5.20 -9.02
C ARG A 39 -11.04 4.09 -7.98
N PRO A 40 -11.49 4.40 -6.75
CA PRO A 40 -11.69 3.38 -5.72
C PRO A 40 -12.79 2.40 -6.12
N LEU A 41 -12.51 1.11 -5.93
CA LEU A 41 -13.43 0.00 -6.17
C LEU A 41 -14.16 -0.42 -4.89
N PRO A 42 -15.41 -0.90 -5.00
CA PRO A 42 -16.15 -1.41 -3.86
C PRO A 42 -15.58 -2.75 -3.35
N ALA A 43 -15.99 -3.15 -2.15
CA ALA A 43 -15.53 -4.40 -1.54
C ALA A 43 -15.94 -5.62 -2.38
N GLY A 44 -14.97 -6.52 -2.64
CA GLY A 44 -15.16 -7.74 -3.41
C GLY A 44 -14.70 -7.65 -4.87
N GLU A 45 -14.42 -6.45 -5.37
CA GLU A 45 -13.88 -6.23 -6.70
C GLU A 45 -12.35 -6.42 -6.75
N ILE A 46 -11.85 -6.78 -7.93
CA ILE A 46 -10.42 -6.99 -8.19
C ILE A 46 -9.85 -5.72 -8.81
N GLY A 47 -8.71 -5.28 -8.27
CA GLY A 47 -7.98 -4.12 -8.79
C GLY A 47 -6.57 -4.02 -8.20
N GLU A 48 -5.92 -2.89 -8.42
CA GLU A 48 -4.62 -2.60 -7.86
C GLU A 48 -4.73 -2.17 -6.40
N ILE A 49 -3.84 -2.68 -5.55
CA ILE A 49 -3.74 -2.24 -4.16
C ILE A 49 -2.87 -0.99 -4.07
N CYS A 50 -3.48 0.13 -3.70
CA CYS A 50 -2.80 1.42 -3.55
C CYS A 50 -2.63 1.74 -2.07
N ILE A 51 -1.39 2.03 -1.65
CA ILE A 51 -1.07 2.43 -0.28
C ILE A 51 -0.78 3.92 -0.25
N LYS A 52 -1.39 4.64 0.69
CA LYS A 52 -1.14 6.05 0.93
C LYS A 52 -0.46 6.25 2.27
N GLY A 53 0.58 7.09 2.25
CA GLY A 53 1.38 7.46 3.40
C GLY A 53 2.18 8.73 3.12
N ILE A 54 3.07 9.09 4.04
CA ILE A 54 3.92 10.28 3.96
C ILE A 54 5.33 9.83 3.54
N PRO A 55 5.84 10.29 2.38
CA PRO A 55 7.21 9.97 1.93
C PRO A 55 8.27 10.28 2.98
N GLY A 56 9.17 9.33 3.21
CA GLY A 56 10.24 9.44 4.20
C GLY A 56 9.80 9.34 5.66
N LYS A 57 8.50 9.14 5.94
CA LYS A 57 7.99 8.88 7.31
C LYS A 57 7.29 7.53 7.40
N THR A 58 6.29 7.31 6.54
CA THR A 58 5.49 6.08 6.55
C THR A 58 5.62 5.29 5.24
N ILE A 59 6.02 5.92 4.14
CA ILE A 59 6.48 5.20 2.94
C ILE A 59 7.92 5.59 2.62
N PHE A 60 8.58 4.83 1.74
CA PHE A 60 9.96 5.15 1.35
C PHE A 60 10.06 6.58 0.80
N LYS A 61 11.26 7.18 0.88
CA LYS A 61 11.46 8.56 0.46
C LYS A 61 11.55 8.66 -1.06
N GLU A 62 12.50 7.93 -1.65
CA GLU A 62 12.84 7.98 -3.06
C GLU A 62 13.80 6.84 -3.41
N TYR A 63 13.91 6.54 -4.70
CA TYR A 63 15.01 5.76 -5.22
C TYR A 63 16.25 6.64 -5.35
N TYR A 64 17.38 6.16 -4.85
CA TYR A 64 18.63 6.91 -4.83
C TYR A 64 19.07 7.30 -6.26
N MET A 65 19.27 8.60 -6.47
CA MET A 65 19.65 9.22 -7.75
C MET A 65 18.71 8.89 -8.93
N GLN A 66 17.46 8.53 -8.67
CA GLN A 66 16.49 8.14 -9.69
C GLN A 66 15.15 8.87 -9.49
N PRO A 67 15.08 10.18 -9.81
CA PRO A 67 13.87 10.98 -9.62
C PRO A 67 12.70 10.53 -10.49
N GLU A 68 12.95 10.09 -11.73
CA GLU A 68 11.90 9.61 -12.65
C GLU A 68 11.25 8.32 -12.14
N ALA A 69 12.05 7.37 -11.65
CA ALA A 69 11.54 6.13 -11.06
C ALA A 69 10.73 6.42 -9.79
N THR A 70 11.19 7.39 -8.98
CA THR A 70 10.48 7.83 -7.77
C THR A 70 9.11 8.42 -8.12
N ALA A 71 9.05 9.31 -9.10
CA ALA A 71 7.80 9.91 -9.57
C ALA A 71 6.84 8.86 -10.14
N LYS A 72 7.35 7.82 -10.82
CA LYS A 72 6.52 6.72 -11.33
C LYS A 72 5.93 5.84 -10.22
N SER A 73 6.67 5.65 -9.13
CA SER A 73 6.23 4.82 -7.99
C SER A 73 5.28 5.52 -7.02
N ALA A 74 5.41 6.84 -6.89
CA ALA A 74 4.45 7.67 -6.19
C ALA A 74 3.31 7.97 -7.17
N GLY A 75 2.37 7.02 -7.31
CA GLY A 75 1.20 7.16 -8.17
C GLY A 75 0.57 8.55 -7.99
N THR A 76 0.54 9.30 -9.09
CA THR A 76 0.02 10.68 -9.12
C THR A 76 -1.50 10.69 -8.98
#